data_AF-A0A2Z2KB13-F1
#
_entry.id   AF-A0A2Z2KB13-F1
#
_cell.length_a   1.000
_cell.length_b   1.000
_cell.length_c   1.000
_cell.angle_alpha   90.00
_cell.angle_beta   90.00
_cell.angle_gamma   90.00
#
_symmetry.space_group_name_H-M   'P 1'
#
loop_
_entity.id
_entity.type
_entity.pdbx_description
1 polymer ?
#
loop_
_entity_poly.entity_id
_entity_poly.type
_entity_poly.pdbx_seq_one_letter_code
_entity_poly.pdbx_strand_id
1 'polypeptide(L)' 'MKKVNGWLHTGETENGLEIWAKEDTVEDTRYLKMEYRDSEGKRVGQTWDHPVSQVRLMNAILDSLELENGIK' A
#
# COMPACT_ATOMS: atom_id res chain seq x y z
N MET A 1 4.14 -8.70 12.28
CA MET A 1 4.27 -7.39 11.60
C MET A 1 5.48 -6.65 12.13
N LYS A 2 6.49 -6.44 11.28
CA LYS A 2 7.73 -5.73 11.63
C LYS A 2 7.58 -4.25 11.29
N LYS A 3 8.01 -3.36 12.20
CA LYS A 3 8.04 -1.91 11.96
C LYS A 3 9.48 -1.41 11.94
N VAL A 4 9.86 -0.66 10.91
CA VAL A 4 11.20 -0.07 10.74
C VAL A 4 11.05 1.36 10.24
N ASN A 5 11.47 2.36 11.02
CA ASN A 5 11.43 3.77 10.64
C ASN A 5 10.05 4.23 10.10
N GLY A 6 8.96 3.81 10.75
CA GLY A 6 7.58 4.12 10.34
C GLY A 6 7.03 3.26 9.21
N TRP A 7 7.86 2.44 8.55
CA TRP A 7 7.42 1.44 7.58
C TRP A 7 6.92 0.19 8.26
N LEU A 8 5.85 -0.37 7.72
CA LEU A 8 5.19 -1.58 8.14
C LEU A 8 5.36 -2.66 7.07
N HIS A 9 5.88 -3.82 7.44
CA HIS A 9 5.88 -5.00 6.56
C HIS A 9 4.46 -5.55 6.42
N THR A 10 3.90 -5.52 5.21
CA THR A 10 2.51 -5.88 4.93
C THR A 10 2.34 -7.25 4.27
N GLY A 11 3.41 -7.83 3.74
CA GLY A 11 3.37 -9.15 3.10
C GLY A 11 4.56 -9.36 2.18
N GLU A 12 4.55 -10.47 1.44
CA GLU A 12 5.61 -10.84 0.51
C GLU A 12 4.99 -11.23 -0.83
N THR A 13 5.70 -10.97 -1.93
CA THR A 13 5.34 -11.44 -3.27
C THR A 13 5.83 -12.87 -3.48
N GLU A 14 5.31 -13.55 -4.50
CA GLU A 14 5.72 -14.94 -4.84
C GLU A 14 7.21 -15.08 -5.18
N ASN A 15 7.85 -14.00 -5.66
CA ASN A 15 9.28 -13.97 -5.95
C ASN A 15 10.14 -13.49 -4.76
N GLY A 16 9.57 -13.41 -3.55
CA GLY A 16 10.31 -13.13 -2.31
C GLY A 16 10.64 -11.66 -2.08
N LEU A 17 9.95 -10.72 -2.72
CA LEU A 17 10.05 -9.31 -2.36
C LEU A 17 9.12 -9.01 -1.19
N GLU A 18 9.65 -8.33 -0.19
CA GLU A 18 8.88 -7.82 0.93
C GLU A 18 8.11 -6.57 0.51
N ILE A 19 6.83 -6.50 0.87
CA ILE A 19 5.95 -5.35 0.64
C ILE A 19 5.94 -4.50 1.90
N TRP A 20 6.35 -3.24 1.77
CA TRP A 20 6.41 -2.30 2.88
C TRP A 20 5.51 -1.10 2.60
N ALA A 21 4.75 -0.70 3.61
CA ALA A 21 3.87 0.45 3.53
C ALA A 21 4.08 1.41 4.71
N LYS A 22 3.90 2.70 4.49
CA LYS A 22 3.78 3.68 5.58
C LYS A 22 2.77 4.74 5.22
N GLU A 23 2.27 5.41 6.23
CA GLU A 23 1.51 6.63 6.04
C GLU A 23 2.44 7.84 6.16
N ASP A 24 2.20 8.84 5.34
CA ASP A 24 2.91 10.13 5.38
C ASP A 24 1.91 11.27 5.23
N THR A 25 2.23 12.45 5.74
CA THR A 25 1.40 13.66 5.58
C THR A 25 2.24 14.77 4.96
N VAL A 26 1.80 15.28 3.81
CA VAL A 26 2.45 16.36 3.07
C VAL A 26 1.39 17.41 2.76
N GLU A 27 1.61 18.65 3.20
CA GLU A 27 0.69 19.78 2.96
C GLU A 27 -0.77 19.43 3.32
N ASP A 28 -0.98 18.92 4.55
CA ASP A 28 -2.26 18.45 5.10
C ASP A 28 -2.93 17.30 4.33
N THR A 29 -2.27 16.76 3.31
CA THR A 29 -2.75 15.61 2.54
C THR A 29 -2.07 14.35 3.04
N ARG A 30 -2.89 13.34 3.40
CA ARG A 30 -2.42 12.02 3.82
C ARG A 30 -2.13 11.14 2.61
N TYR A 31 -0.97 10.52 2.59
CA TYR A 31 -0.52 9.60 1.55
C TYR A 31 -0.24 8.21 2.16
N LEU A 32 -0.65 7.17 1.44
CA LEU A 32 -0.13 5.83 1.60
C LEU A 32 1.09 5.69 0.69
N LYS A 33 2.25 5.45 1.29
CA LYS A 33 3.49 5.15 0.58
C LYS A 33 3.74 3.66 0.61
N MET A 34 4.09 3.07 -0.53
CA MET A 34 4.40 1.64 -0.65
C MET A 34 5.71 1.44 -1.41
N GLU A 35 6.47 0.43 -1.03
CA GLU A 35 7.68 0.03 -1.76
C GLU A 35 7.94 -1.47 -1.59
N TYR A 36 8.68 -2.03 -2.54
CA TYR A 36 9.23 -3.38 -2.40
C TYR A 36 10.65 -3.32 -1.86
N ARG A 37 11.00 -4.29 -1.02
CA ARG A 37 12.36 -4.50 -0.52
C ARG A 37 12.80 -5.94 -0.77
N ASP A 38 14.08 -6.14 -1.02
CA ASP A 38 14.67 -7.48 -0.99
C ASP A 38 14.85 -7.98 0.45
N SER A 39 15.33 -9.22 0.61
CA SER A 39 15.55 -9.85 1.92
C SER A 39 16.61 -9.17 2.78
N GLU A 40 17.43 -8.30 2.19
CA GLU A 40 18.41 -7.46 2.91
C GLU A 40 17.80 -6.12 3.35
N GLY A 41 16.54 -5.87 2.99
CA GLY A 41 15.81 -4.64 3.28
C GLY A 41 16.14 -3.49 2.32
N LYS A 42 16.80 -3.76 1.19
CA LYS A 42 17.11 -2.74 0.18
C LYS A 42 15.90 -2.57 -0.75
N ARG A 43 15.54 -1.31 -1.02
CA ARG A 43 14.43 -0.98 -1.91
C ARG A 43 14.69 -1.47 -3.34
N VAL A 44 13.70 -2.14 -3.90
CA VAL A 44 13.66 -2.59 -5.30
C VAL A 44 12.65 -1.73 -6.06
N GLY A 45 13.13 -0.96 -7.04
CA GLY A 45 12.29 -0.07 -7.85
C GLY A 45 11.96 1.26 -7.17
N GLN A 46 10.75 1.77 -7.46
CA GLN A 46 10.28 3.08 -7.02
C GLN A 46 9.38 2.96 -5.78
N THR A 47 9.24 4.05 -5.04
CA THR A 47 8.22 4.19 -4.01
C THR A 47 6.96 4.73 -4.67
N TRP A 48 5.81 4.11 -4.41
CA TRP A 48 4.51 4.58 -4.87
C TRP A 48 3.83 5.39 -3.77
N ASP A 49 3.32 6.55 -4.15
CA ASP A 49 2.62 7.46 -3.25
C ASP A 49 1.19 7.66 -3.75
N HIS A 50 0.22 7.23 -2.94
CA HIS A 50 -1.21 7.37 -3.25
C HIS A 50 -1.91 8.22 -2.18
N PRO A 51 -2.62 9.30 -2.54
CA PRO A 51 -3.47 10.01 -1.60
C PRO A 51 -4.47 9.03 -0.97
N VAL A 52 -4.59 9.05 0.36
CA VAL A 52 -5.51 8.16 1.09
C VAL A 52 -6.96 8.36 0.65
N SER A 53 -7.33 9.59 0.25
CA SER A 53 -8.64 9.90 -0.33
C SER A 53 -8.90 9.12 -1.63
N GLN A 54 -7.89 9.00 -2.51
CA GLN A 54 -7.99 8.25 -3.75
C GLN A 54 -8.11 6.74 -3.49
N VAL A 55 -7.32 6.20 -2.58
CA VAL A 55 -7.42 4.77 -2.18
C VAL A 55 -8.81 4.44 -1.67
N ARG A 56 -9.38 5.30 -0.80
CA ARG A 56 -10.74 5.13 -0.28
C ARG A 56 -11.80 5.21 -1.37
N LEU A 57 -11.66 6.14 -2.31
CA LEU A 57 -12.55 6.25 -3.46
C LEU A 57 -12.53 4.97 -4.31
N MET A 58 -11.33 4.46 -4.62
CA MET A 58 -11.17 3.22 -5.40
C MET A 58 -11.81 2.02 -4.69
N ASN A 59 -11.61 1.88 -3.38
CA ASN A 59 -12.25 0.82 -2.59
C ASN A 59 -13.78 0.92 -2.64
N ALA A 60 -14.35 2.12 -2.48
CA ALA A 60 -15.80 2.32 -2.55
C ALA A 60 -16.37 1.98 -3.94
N ILE A 61 -15.64 2.29 -5.02
CA ILE A 61 -16.02 1.91 -6.38
C ILE A 61 -15.99 0.39 -6.54
N LEU A 62 -14.92 -0.27 -6.09
CA LEU A 62 -14.81 -1.74 -6.15
C LEU A 62 -15.93 -2.43 -5.35
N ASP A 63 -16.19 -1.98 -4.12
CA ASP A 63 -17.28 -2.50 -3.30
C ASP A 63 -18.64 -2.36 -4.00
N SER A 64 -18.87 -1.25 -4.69
CA SER A 64 -20.12 -1.02 -5.44
C SER A 64 -20.24 -1.97 -6.63
N LEU A 65 -19.15 -2.17 -7.38
CA LEU A 65 -19.12 -3.10 -8.52
C LEU A 65 -19.29 -4.55 -8.09
N GLU A 66 -18.71 -4.96 -6.96
CA GLU A 66 -18.88 -6.31 -6.41
C GLU A 66 -20.33 -6.58 -6.00
N LEU A 67 -20.99 -5.58 -5.40
CA LEU A 67 -22.40 -5.65 -5.04
C LEU A 67 -23.31 -5.79 -6.27
N GLU A 68 -23.08 -4.96 -7.29
CA GLU A 68 -23.84 -5.02 -8.55
C GLU A 68 -23.70 -6.37 -9.26
N ASN A 69 -22.54 -7.01 -9.16
CA ASN A 69 -22.26 -8.29 -9.81
C ASN A 69 -22.60 -9.53 -8.94
N GLY A 70 -23.12 -9.34 -7.71
CA GLY A 70 -23.49 -10.44 -6.81
C GLY A 70 -22.31 -11.29 -6.33
N ILE A 71 -21.12 -10.69 -6.19
CA ILE A 71 -19.87 -11.38 -5.81
C ILE A 71 -19.72 -11.49 -4.27
N LYS A 72 -20.58 -10.81 -3.48
CA LYS A 72 -20.60 -10.82 -2.01
C LYS A 72 -21.79 -11.56 -1.42
#